data_AF-A0A315ZDG3-F1
#
_entry.id   AF-A0A315ZDG3-F1
#
_cell.length_a   1.000
_cell.length_b   1.000
_cell.length_c   1.000
_cell.angle_alpha   90.00
_cell.angle_beta   90.00
_cell.angle_gamma   90.00
#
_symmetry.space_group_name_H-M   'P 1'
#
loop_
_entity.id
_entity.type
_entity.pdbx_description
1 polymer ?
#
loop_
_entity_poly.entity_id
_entity_poly.type
_entity_poly.pdbx_seq_one_letter_code
_entity_poly.pdbx_strand_id
1 'polypeptide(L)'
;MRLKILFLFLLQMVFFSCESDSKENELKSFTLSHETLELSVGETMEITITEAPNTNAPLVWTSDNETVATVFFGQVTAVQSGTATITASLGEDTVSCVVTVPERTYELVWADEFDGTTLNTNYWTYEVNGSGGGNNEAQYYTDRPENIRVEDGKLIIEARKEEYLGKQYTSARIITKDKVDLKYGKVEARLKVPKGRGTWPAFWMLGYGSWPRAGEIDIMEHVGYQPNVFHCALHTLTKNGMNGQNPHGEQYFDYAVADEFHVITMEWVENEFMGFDRIHIYVDGVKTKTFAETPQLQDSGDWPFNDKFFFILNLAIGGSWGGAQGIDDSMFDEPVRYEIDYVRAYQLN
;
A
#
# COMPACT_ATOMS: atom_id res chain seq x y z
N MET A 1 58.11 -88.90 -24.66
CA MET A 1 57.71 -87.49 -24.84
C MET A 1 58.06 -86.72 -23.56
N ARG A 2 58.49 -85.47 -23.70
CA ARG A 2 59.38 -84.74 -22.80
C ARG A 2 58.82 -84.41 -21.41
N LEU A 3 59.74 -84.48 -20.44
CA LEU A 3 59.76 -83.90 -19.11
C LEU A 3 59.64 -82.35 -19.17
N LYS A 4 58.85 -81.72 -18.29
CA LYS A 4 59.09 -80.35 -17.82
C LYS A 4 58.70 -80.18 -16.35
N ILE A 5 59.72 -79.74 -15.62
CA ILE A 5 59.82 -79.38 -14.21
C ILE A 5 58.95 -78.15 -13.92
N LEU A 6 58.27 -78.10 -12.76
CA LEU A 6 57.78 -76.86 -12.18
C LEU A 6 58.29 -76.72 -10.75
N PHE A 7 59.06 -75.65 -10.54
CA PHE A 7 59.75 -75.30 -9.31
C PHE A 7 58.78 -74.55 -8.38
N LEU A 8 58.77 -74.93 -7.11
CA LEU A 8 58.08 -74.23 -6.02
C LEU A 8 58.89 -72.97 -5.65
N PHE A 9 58.25 -71.80 -5.62
CA PHE A 9 58.80 -70.61 -4.94
C PHE A 9 57.76 -70.03 -4.00
N LEU A 10 58.12 -70.02 -2.72
CA LEU A 10 57.41 -69.44 -1.58
C LEU A 10 57.75 -67.94 -1.53
N LEU A 11 56.76 -67.04 -1.48
CA LEU A 11 56.98 -65.61 -1.23
C LEU A 11 56.08 -65.16 -0.07
N GLN A 12 56.70 -64.87 1.08
CA GLN A 12 56.06 -64.28 2.25
C GLN A 12 55.69 -62.81 1.98
N MET A 13 54.43 -62.45 2.22
CA MET A 13 54.01 -61.05 2.37
C MET A 13 54.33 -60.57 3.78
N VAL A 14 55.08 -59.47 3.89
CA VAL A 14 55.27 -58.72 5.14
C VAL A 14 54.36 -57.49 5.06
N PHE A 15 53.45 -57.36 6.03
CA PHE A 15 52.62 -56.19 6.23
C PHE A 15 53.47 -55.02 6.74
N PHE A 16 53.38 -53.86 6.09
CA PHE A 16 53.70 -52.58 6.71
C PHE A 16 52.39 -51.81 6.90
N SER A 17 51.95 -51.74 8.16
CA SER A 17 50.94 -50.78 8.62
C SER A 17 51.61 -49.41 8.67
N CYS A 18 51.10 -48.46 7.88
CA CYS A 18 51.47 -47.05 7.99
C CYS A 18 50.29 -46.35 8.66
N GLU A 19 50.44 -46.07 9.96
CA GLU A 19 49.49 -45.33 10.78
C GLU A 19 49.77 -43.83 10.54
N SER A 20 49.01 -43.20 9.65
CA SER A 20 49.03 -41.74 9.49
C SER A 20 48.04 -41.13 10.47
N ASP A 21 48.56 -40.70 11.61
CA ASP A 21 47.84 -39.96 12.64
C ASP A 21 47.68 -38.50 12.18
N SER A 22 46.75 -38.25 11.24
CA SER A 22 46.27 -36.91 10.95
C SER A 22 45.06 -36.64 11.83
N LYS A 23 45.28 -36.03 12.99
CA LYS A 23 44.21 -35.31 13.68
C LYS A 23 43.79 -34.13 12.82
N GLU A 24 42.92 -34.39 11.84
CA GLU A 24 42.03 -33.36 11.33
C GLU A 24 41.32 -32.79 12.55
N ASN A 25 41.59 -31.52 12.85
CA ASN A 25 40.76 -30.74 13.75
C ASN A 25 39.41 -30.60 13.02
N GLU A 26 38.54 -31.59 13.14
CA GLU A 26 37.14 -31.49 12.74
C GLU A 26 36.54 -30.34 13.54
N LEU A 27 36.48 -29.15 12.92
CA LEU A 27 35.58 -28.11 13.37
C LEU A 27 34.16 -28.67 13.25
N LYS A 28 33.56 -29.01 14.39
CA LYS A 28 32.17 -29.49 14.50
C LYS A 28 31.15 -28.37 14.68
N SER A 29 31.60 -27.12 14.68
CA SER A 29 30.71 -25.98 14.84
C SER A 29 30.26 -25.49 13.47
N PHE A 30 28.96 -25.64 13.22
CA PHE A 30 28.24 -24.86 12.22
C PHE A 30 27.56 -23.73 12.97
N THR A 31 27.83 -22.47 12.63
CA THR A 31 27.28 -21.29 13.32
C THR A 31 26.94 -20.17 12.35
N LEU A 32 25.96 -19.35 12.73
CA LEU A 32 25.53 -18.15 12.00
C LEU A 32 26.01 -16.88 12.70
N SER A 33 26.12 -15.81 11.93
CA SER A 33 26.33 -14.46 12.48
C SER A 33 25.19 -13.99 13.38
N HIS A 34 23.99 -14.55 13.22
CA HIS A 34 22.79 -14.24 14.01
C HIS A 34 21.97 -15.51 14.30
N GLU A 35 21.49 -15.63 15.53
CA GLU A 35 20.50 -16.65 15.94
C GLU A 35 19.07 -16.09 15.91
N THR A 36 18.93 -14.77 16.01
CA THR A 36 17.66 -14.05 15.93
C THR A 36 17.82 -12.74 15.19
N LEU A 37 16.81 -12.33 14.45
CA LEU A 37 16.67 -11.01 13.85
C LEU A 37 15.27 -10.45 14.13
N GLU A 38 15.21 -9.15 14.34
CA GLU A 38 13.96 -8.38 14.28
C GLU A 38 14.11 -7.39 13.11
N LEU A 39 13.24 -7.48 12.11
CA LEU A 39 13.33 -6.70 10.87
C LEU A 39 11.99 -6.03 10.57
N SER A 40 12.00 -4.78 10.15
CA SER A 40 10.80 -4.12 9.64
C SER A 40 10.43 -4.65 8.26
N VAL A 41 9.14 -4.64 7.88
CA VAL A 41 8.71 -5.06 6.54
C VAL A 41 9.48 -4.30 5.45
N GLY A 42 10.08 -5.02 4.50
CA GLY A 42 10.91 -4.49 3.42
C GLY A 42 12.39 -4.42 3.76
N GLU A 43 12.76 -4.48 5.04
CA GLU A 43 14.15 -4.49 5.48
C GLU A 43 14.87 -5.77 5.04
N THR A 44 16.17 -5.63 4.76
CA THR A 44 17.02 -6.75 4.39
C THR A 44 18.22 -6.86 5.32
N MET A 45 18.63 -8.09 5.63
CA MET A 45 19.82 -8.35 6.41
C MET A 45 20.57 -9.57 5.89
N GLU A 46 21.89 -9.47 5.80
CA GLU A 46 22.76 -10.59 5.46
C GLU A 46 23.09 -11.42 6.71
N ILE A 47 22.77 -12.71 6.66
CA ILE A 47 23.24 -13.70 7.62
C ILE A 47 24.35 -14.50 6.95
N THR A 48 25.50 -14.58 7.62
CA THR A 48 26.68 -15.28 7.13
C THR A 48 26.99 -16.49 7.99
N ILE A 49 27.65 -17.47 7.40
CA ILE A 49 28.19 -18.61 8.15
C ILE A 49 29.50 -18.17 8.80
N THR A 50 29.59 -18.23 10.13
CA THR A 50 30.78 -17.82 10.89
C THR A 50 31.75 -18.96 11.11
N GLU A 51 31.23 -20.18 11.31
CA GLU A 51 32.00 -21.41 11.41
C GLU A 51 31.24 -22.52 10.68
N ALA A 52 31.95 -23.43 10.01
CA ALA A 52 31.34 -24.53 9.26
C ALA A 52 32.22 -25.79 9.28
N PRO A 53 31.61 -26.99 9.22
CA PRO A 53 32.35 -28.22 9.03
C PRO A 53 33.02 -28.27 7.65
N ASN A 54 34.14 -28.99 7.56
CA ASN A 54 34.81 -29.21 6.27
C ASN A 54 34.00 -30.23 5.45
N THR A 55 33.24 -29.76 4.47
CA THR A 55 32.37 -30.61 3.64
C THR A 55 32.28 -30.09 2.21
N ASN A 56 31.99 -31.01 1.28
CA ASN A 56 31.68 -30.68 -0.12
C ASN A 56 30.16 -30.54 -0.36
N ALA A 57 29.34 -30.67 0.68
CA ALA A 57 27.91 -30.47 0.57
C ALA A 57 27.61 -29.01 0.18
N PRO A 58 26.63 -28.76 -0.71
CA PRO A 58 26.24 -27.40 -1.05
C PRO A 58 25.56 -26.71 0.14
N LEU A 59 25.83 -25.43 0.33
CA LEU A 59 25.10 -24.58 1.27
C LEU A 59 23.70 -24.29 0.71
N VAL A 60 22.67 -24.67 1.45
CA VAL A 60 21.27 -24.43 1.09
C VAL A 60 20.63 -23.55 2.14
N TRP A 61 19.90 -22.53 1.69
CA TRP A 61 19.12 -21.64 2.54
C TRP A 61 17.63 -21.89 2.30
N THR A 62 16.85 -21.95 3.37
CA THR A 62 15.39 -22.08 3.32
C THR A 62 14.73 -21.18 4.35
N SER A 63 13.47 -20.82 4.08
CA SER A 63 12.57 -20.23 5.07
C SER A 63 11.41 -21.20 5.30
N ASP A 64 11.00 -21.38 6.56
CA ASP A 64 9.77 -22.13 6.88
C ASP A 64 8.49 -21.37 6.51
N ASN A 65 8.60 -20.04 6.33
CA ASN A 65 7.49 -19.15 6.05
C ASN A 65 7.93 -17.95 5.20
N GLU A 66 8.00 -18.16 3.88
CA GLU A 66 8.35 -17.13 2.90
C GLU A 66 7.34 -15.98 2.81
N THR A 67 6.14 -16.13 3.38
CA THR A 67 5.19 -15.01 3.49
C THR A 67 5.62 -13.98 4.53
N VAL A 68 6.42 -14.39 5.53
CA VAL A 68 6.97 -13.52 6.58
C VAL A 68 8.39 -13.08 6.25
N ALA A 69 9.28 -13.99 5.87
CA ALA A 69 10.64 -13.65 5.47
C ALA A 69 11.17 -14.61 4.40
N THR A 70 11.79 -14.07 3.36
CA THR A 70 12.50 -14.85 2.34
C THR A 70 14.00 -14.85 2.60
N VAL A 71 14.73 -15.81 2.02
CA VAL A 71 16.19 -15.84 2.06
C VAL A 71 16.77 -16.22 0.70
N PHE A 72 17.77 -15.49 0.25
CA PHE A 72 18.51 -15.79 -0.98
C PHE A 72 20.01 -15.61 -0.74
N PHE A 73 20.77 -16.72 -0.80
CA PHE A 73 22.21 -16.72 -0.50
C PHE A 73 22.58 -16.03 0.83
N GLY A 74 21.79 -16.26 1.89
CA GLY A 74 22.00 -15.65 3.20
C GLY A 74 21.43 -14.24 3.35
N GLN A 75 21.01 -13.58 2.26
CA GLN A 75 20.27 -12.33 2.33
C GLN A 75 18.81 -12.60 2.70
N VAL A 76 18.42 -12.20 3.90
CA VAL A 76 17.06 -12.28 4.42
C VAL A 76 16.30 -11.01 4.08
N THR A 77 15.06 -11.13 3.61
CA THR A 77 14.16 -10.00 3.37
C THR A 77 12.87 -10.20 4.15
N ALA A 78 12.51 -9.24 5.00
CA ALA A 78 11.22 -9.23 5.69
C ALA A 78 10.09 -8.87 4.72
N VAL A 79 9.01 -9.66 4.71
CA VAL A 79 7.91 -9.57 3.74
C VAL A 79 6.61 -9.12 4.39
N GLN A 80 6.25 -9.69 5.54
CA GLN A 80 5.05 -9.33 6.28
C GLN A 80 5.24 -9.63 7.77
N SER A 81 4.40 -9.06 8.63
CA SER A 81 4.43 -9.32 10.06
C SER A 81 4.27 -10.81 10.41
N GLY A 82 4.97 -11.24 11.46
CA GLY A 82 4.95 -12.61 11.95
C GLY A 82 6.34 -13.11 12.31
N THR A 83 6.49 -14.43 12.32
CA THR A 83 7.77 -15.08 12.58
C THR A 83 8.07 -16.12 11.51
N ALA A 84 9.33 -16.18 11.07
CA ALA A 84 9.86 -17.19 10.18
C ALA A 84 11.22 -17.69 10.70
N THR A 85 11.54 -18.94 10.43
CA THR A 85 12.83 -19.56 10.71
C THR A 85 13.61 -19.69 9.42
N ILE A 86 14.73 -18.98 9.32
CA ILE A 86 15.68 -19.11 8.23
C ILE A 86 16.68 -20.21 8.60
N THR A 87 16.85 -21.21 7.73
CA THR A 87 17.75 -22.34 7.98
C THR A 87 18.83 -22.43 6.92
N ALA A 88 20.08 -22.51 7.36
CA ALA A 88 21.23 -22.86 6.53
C ALA A 88 21.57 -24.34 6.74
N SER A 89 21.76 -25.08 5.65
CA SER A 89 22.06 -26.51 5.68
C SER A 89 23.34 -26.83 4.90
N LEU A 90 24.20 -27.66 5.49
CA LEU A 90 25.40 -28.24 4.88
C LEU A 90 25.36 -29.77 5.05
N GLY A 91 24.65 -30.45 4.15
CA GLY A 91 24.39 -31.89 4.30
C GLY A 91 23.34 -32.14 5.38
N GLU A 92 23.70 -32.87 6.44
CA GLU A 92 22.83 -33.13 7.59
C GLU A 92 22.95 -32.05 8.69
N ASP A 93 24.02 -31.26 8.67
CA ASP A 93 24.24 -30.18 9.62
C ASP A 93 23.36 -28.98 9.27
N THR A 94 22.66 -28.45 10.27
CA THR A 94 21.76 -27.30 10.11
C THR A 94 21.97 -26.28 11.22
N VAL A 95 21.78 -25.01 10.87
CA VAL A 95 21.71 -23.88 11.80
C VAL A 95 20.60 -22.96 11.36
N SER A 96 19.99 -22.28 12.33
CA SER A 96 18.82 -21.47 12.06
C SER A 96 18.90 -20.10 12.73
N CYS A 97 18.23 -19.13 12.11
CA CYS A 97 17.98 -17.81 12.65
C CYS A 97 16.46 -17.58 12.69
N VAL A 98 15.94 -17.20 13.85
CA VAL A 98 14.53 -16.81 13.99
C VAL A 98 14.38 -15.34 13.60
N VAL A 99 13.57 -15.07 12.58
CA VAL A 99 13.26 -13.73 12.11
C VAL A 99 11.87 -13.35 12.60
N THR A 100 11.79 -12.26 13.37
CA THR A 100 10.53 -11.65 13.79
C THR A 100 10.31 -10.37 13.00
N VAL A 101 9.14 -10.25 12.39
CA VAL A 101 8.70 -9.03 11.71
C VAL A 101 7.53 -8.48 12.52
N PRO A 102 7.71 -7.36 13.25
CA PRO A 102 6.64 -6.80 14.06
C PRO A 102 5.52 -6.24 13.18
N GLU A 103 4.31 -6.18 13.74
CA GLU A 103 3.21 -5.41 13.15
C GLU A 103 3.59 -3.94 13.06
N ARG A 104 3.17 -3.28 11.97
CA ARG A 104 3.36 -1.83 11.84
C ARG A 104 2.54 -1.13 12.92
N THR A 105 3.20 -0.23 13.66
CA THR A 105 2.51 0.64 14.61
C THR A 105 2.54 2.05 14.06
N TYR A 106 1.38 2.71 14.10
CA TYR A 106 1.21 4.06 13.57
C TYR A 106 0.84 5.03 14.69
N GLU A 107 1.50 6.18 14.74
CA GLU A 107 1.18 7.30 15.63
C GLU A 107 0.31 8.33 14.91
N LEU A 108 -0.74 8.80 15.58
CA LEU A 108 -1.60 9.86 15.07
C LEU A 108 -0.83 11.18 15.02
N VAL A 109 -0.68 11.76 13.83
CA VAL A 109 0.05 13.04 13.64
C VAL A 109 -0.86 14.21 13.32
N TRP A 110 -2.06 13.94 12.77
CA TRP A 110 -3.06 14.96 12.49
C TRP A 110 -4.45 14.33 12.43
N ALA A 111 -5.46 15.07 12.86
CA ALA A 111 -6.86 14.69 12.72
C ALA A 111 -7.77 15.91 12.60
N ASP A 112 -8.86 15.76 11.86
CA ASP A 112 -10.05 16.58 12.01
C ASP A 112 -11.23 15.65 12.32
N GLU A 113 -11.73 15.75 13.55
CA GLU A 113 -12.89 15.01 14.07
C GLU A 113 -14.20 15.77 13.81
N PHE A 114 -14.13 16.99 13.25
CA PHE A 114 -15.29 17.83 12.97
C PHE A 114 -16.21 18.07 14.19
N ASP A 115 -15.66 18.07 15.41
CA ASP A 115 -16.37 18.35 16.68
C ASP A 115 -16.69 19.84 16.89
N GLY A 116 -16.17 20.71 16.02
CA GLY A 116 -16.40 22.15 16.07
C GLY A 116 -17.80 22.57 15.62
N THR A 117 -18.06 23.88 15.60
CA THR A 117 -19.32 24.44 15.06
C THR A 117 -19.17 24.97 13.63
N THR A 118 -17.95 24.99 13.10
CA THR A 118 -17.59 25.51 11.77
C THR A 118 -16.40 24.72 11.23
N LEU A 119 -16.20 24.74 9.92
CA LEU A 119 -15.00 24.15 9.30
C LEU A 119 -13.72 24.78 9.87
N ASN A 120 -12.74 23.96 10.23
CA ASN A 120 -11.45 24.46 10.70
C ASN A 120 -10.62 25.00 9.53
N THR A 121 -10.64 26.32 9.34
CA THR A 121 -9.90 26.97 8.24
C THR A 121 -8.39 26.99 8.45
N ASN A 122 -7.86 26.54 9.59
CA ASN A 122 -6.42 26.28 9.73
C ASN A 122 -6.02 24.98 9.03
N TYR A 123 -6.95 24.07 8.78
CA TYR A 123 -6.71 22.82 8.04
C TYR A 123 -7.22 22.91 6.61
N TRP A 124 -8.41 23.50 6.40
CA TRP A 124 -9.12 23.44 5.13
C TRP A 124 -9.23 24.79 4.44
N THR A 125 -9.22 24.78 3.11
CA THR A 125 -9.50 25.91 2.22
C THR A 125 -10.65 25.54 1.30
N TYR A 126 -11.65 26.41 1.16
CA TYR A 126 -12.71 26.23 0.17
C TYR A 126 -12.20 26.51 -1.25
N GLU A 127 -12.56 25.64 -2.19
CA GLU A 127 -12.40 25.93 -3.62
C GLU A 127 -13.73 26.38 -4.22
N VAL A 128 -13.87 27.67 -4.47
CA VAL A 128 -15.12 28.29 -4.94
C VAL A 128 -15.04 28.57 -6.44
N ASN A 129 -15.70 27.76 -7.27
CA ASN A 129 -15.75 27.94 -8.72
C ASN A 129 -16.78 27.01 -9.39
N GLY A 130 -17.15 27.33 -10.64
CA GLY A 130 -17.95 26.48 -11.53
C GLY A 130 -17.17 26.00 -12.76
N SER A 131 -15.85 25.83 -12.67
CA SER A 131 -14.98 25.56 -13.82
C SER A 131 -15.14 24.15 -14.40
N GLY A 132 -15.86 23.26 -13.70
CA GLY A 132 -16.12 21.90 -14.12
C GLY A 132 -15.03 20.90 -13.72
N GLY A 133 -14.07 21.31 -12.88
CA GLY A 133 -13.09 20.41 -12.24
C GLY A 133 -12.10 19.73 -13.20
N GLY A 134 -12.06 20.15 -14.47
CA GLY A 134 -11.35 19.42 -15.53
C GLY A 134 -12.15 18.24 -16.12
N ASN A 135 -13.31 17.91 -15.54
CA ASN A 135 -14.11 16.74 -15.85
C ASN A 135 -15.52 17.07 -16.37
N ASN A 136 -15.76 18.29 -16.86
CA ASN A 136 -17.08 18.75 -17.32
C ASN A 136 -18.17 18.69 -16.24
N GLU A 137 -17.80 18.87 -14.97
CA GLU A 137 -18.71 18.80 -13.83
C GLU A 137 -19.79 19.91 -13.86
N ALA A 138 -21.00 19.58 -13.40
CA ALA A 138 -22.20 20.40 -13.59
C ALA A 138 -22.45 21.39 -12.45
N GLN A 139 -21.83 21.20 -11.29
CA GLN A 139 -22.02 22.06 -10.12
C GLN A 139 -21.18 23.33 -10.15
N TYR A 140 -21.59 24.29 -9.33
CA TYR A 140 -20.75 25.36 -8.81
C TYR A 140 -20.34 25.01 -7.38
N TYR A 141 -19.06 24.86 -7.11
CA TYR A 141 -18.56 24.70 -5.75
C TYR A 141 -18.62 26.04 -5.01
N THR A 142 -19.20 26.06 -3.81
CA THR A 142 -19.36 27.24 -2.96
C THR A 142 -18.79 27.03 -1.56
N ASP A 143 -18.68 28.11 -0.80
CA ASP A 143 -18.35 28.15 0.63
C ASP A 143 -19.60 28.43 1.50
N ARG A 144 -20.80 28.31 0.92
CA ARG A 144 -22.06 28.61 1.61
C ARG A 144 -22.45 27.50 2.59
N PRO A 145 -23.07 27.83 3.75
CA PRO A 145 -23.50 26.84 4.74
C PRO A 145 -24.53 25.83 4.19
N GLU A 146 -25.27 26.20 3.15
CA GLU A 146 -26.18 25.31 2.41
C GLU A 146 -25.46 24.15 1.74
N ASN A 147 -24.19 24.35 1.35
CA ASN A 147 -23.38 23.36 0.64
C ASN A 147 -22.30 22.73 1.52
N ILE A 148 -21.84 23.40 2.57
CA ILE A 148 -20.80 22.89 3.45
C ILE A 148 -20.91 23.44 4.86
N ARG A 149 -20.98 22.56 5.85
CA ARG A 149 -21.08 22.92 7.27
C ARG A 149 -20.59 21.80 8.17
N VAL A 150 -20.24 22.14 9.39
CA VAL A 150 -20.00 21.17 10.46
C VAL A 150 -21.26 21.11 11.33
N GLU A 151 -21.82 19.92 11.50
CA GLU A 151 -23.07 19.68 12.22
C GLU A 151 -23.03 18.26 12.84
N ASP A 152 -23.46 18.12 14.10
CA ASP A 152 -23.54 16.84 14.81
C ASP A 152 -22.25 15.99 14.80
N GLY A 153 -21.09 16.66 14.96
CA GLY A 153 -19.77 15.99 14.97
C GLY A 153 -19.30 15.51 13.61
N LYS A 154 -19.81 16.10 12.52
CA LYS A 154 -19.48 15.71 11.14
C LYS A 154 -19.29 16.91 10.24
N LEU A 155 -18.47 16.76 9.22
CA LEU A 155 -18.52 17.60 8.04
C LEU A 155 -19.64 17.10 7.11
N ILE A 156 -20.54 18.00 6.73
CA ILE A 156 -21.58 17.78 5.74
C ILE A 156 -21.24 18.57 4.48
N ILE A 157 -21.05 17.88 3.37
CA ILE A 157 -21.03 18.46 2.03
C ILE A 157 -22.35 18.10 1.35
N GLU A 158 -23.14 19.10 0.98
CA GLU A 158 -24.49 18.93 0.45
C GLU A 158 -24.60 19.51 -0.96
N ALA A 159 -24.94 18.64 -1.92
CA ALA A 159 -25.26 19.08 -3.27
C ALA A 159 -26.71 19.54 -3.34
N ARG A 160 -26.97 20.61 -4.10
CA ARG A 160 -28.32 21.16 -4.30
C ARG A 160 -28.58 21.42 -5.76
N LYS A 161 -29.83 21.22 -6.18
CA LYS A 161 -30.33 21.68 -7.47
C LYS A 161 -30.85 23.10 -7.32
N GLU A 162 -30.09 24.07 -7.79
CA GLU A 162 -30.44 25.48 -7.77
C GLU A 162 -29.69 26.22 -8.88
N GLU A 163 -30.31 27.25 -9.44
CA GLU A 163 -29.61 28.14 -10.36
C GLU A 163 -28.63 29.02 -9.58
N TYR A 164 -27.34 28.86 -9.83
CA TYR A 164 -26.30 29.63 -9.17
C TYR A 164 -25.18 29.96 -10.14
N LEU A 165 -24.99 31.26 -10.41
CA LEU A 165 -23.91 31.80 -11.26
C LEU A 165 -23.74 31.04 -12.60
N GLY A 166 -24.87 30.70 -13.25
CA GLY A 166 -24.88 30.02 -14.56
C GLY A 166 -24.76 28.49 -14.50
N LYS A 167 -24.75 27.89 -13.31
CA LYS A 167 -24.86 26.44 -13.10
C LYS A 167 -26.25 26.09 -12.55
N GLN A 168 -26.63 24.82 -12.71
CA GLN A 168 -27.92 24.28 -12.27
C GLN A 168 -27.83 23.50 -10.95
N TYR A 169 -26.60 23.32 -10.45
CA TYR A 169 -26.32 22.66 -9.19
C TYR A 169 -25.26 23.42 -8.42
N THR A 170 -25.29 23.30 -7.10
CA THR A 170 -24.24 23.76 -6.19
C THR A 170 -23.76 22.60 -5.35
N SER A 171 -22.51 22.69 -4.88
CA SER A 171 -21.90 21.73 -3.96
C SER A 171 -20.72 22.38 -3.25
N ALA A 172 -19.85 21.61 -2.61
CA ALA A 172 -18.59 22.10 -2.06
C ALA A 172 -17.40 21.19 -2.37
N ARG A 173 -16.22 21.82 -2.35
CA ARG A 173 -14.90 21.20 -2.45
C ARG A 173 -13.95 21.92 -1.50
N ILE A 174 -13.23 21.16 -0.69
CA ILE A 174 -12.23 21.67 0.24
C ILE A 174 -10.91 20.95 0.07
N ILE A 175 -9.82 21.68 0.29
CA ILE A 175 -8.45 21.17 0.18
C ILE A 175 -7.64 21.53 1.42
N THR A 176 -6.63 20.73 1.75
CA THR A 176 -5.66 21.04 2.80
C THR A 176 -4.35 21.64 2.30
N LYS A 177 -4.31 22.02 1.02
CA LYS A 177 -3.11 22.57 0.38
C LYS A 177 -2.52 23.74 1.18
N ASP A 178 -1.20 23.72 1.33
CA ASP A 178 -0.39 24.66 2.11
C ASP A 178 -0.70 24.68 3.62
N LYS A 179 -1.44 23.69 4.14
CA LYS A 179 -1.88 23.61 5.54
C LYS A 179 -1.57 22.26 6.18
N VAL A 180 -2.04 21.18 5.57
CA VAL A 180 -1.85 19.79 6.04
C VAL A 180 -1.45 18.95 4.84
N ASP A 181 -0.29 18.31 4.95
CA ASP A 181 0.23 17.40 3.95
C ASP A 181 0.53 16.06 4.60
N LEU A 182 0.51 15.01 3.79
CA LEU A 182 1.04 13.71 4.13
C LEU A 182 2.11 13.32 3.10
N LYS A 183 3.23 12.79 3.58
CA LYS A 183 4.18 12.01 2.78
C LYS A 183 4.38 10.71 3.53
N TYR A 184 4.00 9.59 2.91
CA TYR A 184 3.92 8.27 3.52
C TYR A 184 3.07 8.23 4.81
N GLY A 185 2.85 7.03 5.35
CA GLY A 185 2.06 6.80 6.56
C GLY A 185 0.69 6.22 6.23
N LYS A 186 -0.27 6.43 7.15
CA LYS A 186 -1.64 5.94 7.01
C LYS A 186 -2.62 7.09 7.08
N VAL A 187 -3.67 7.05 6.29
CA VAL A 187 -4.82 7.95 6.45
C VAL A 187 -6.11 7.15 6.51
N GLU A 188 -7.00 7.53 7.41
CA GLU A 188 -8.32 6.95 7.60
C GLU A 188 -9.36 8.04 7.55
N ALA A 189 -10.41 7.86 6.75
CA ALA A 189 -11.59 8.69 6.77
C ALA A 189 -12.83 7.83 7.00
N ARG A 190 -13.68 8.22 7.94
CA ARG A 190 -14.98 7.58 8.13
C ARG A 190 -16.06 8.43 7.50
N LEU A 191 -16.74 7.89 6.50
CA LEU A 191 -17.59 8.68 5.61
C LEU A 191 -18.81 7.91 5.13
N LYS A 192 -19.85 8.64 4.73
CA LYS A 192 -21.08 8.12 4.11
C LYS A 192 -21.37 8.90 2.85
N VAL A 193 -21.37 8.21 1.72
CA VAL A 193 -21.61 8.80 0.39
C VAL A 193 -23.10 9.00 0.12
N PRO A 194 -23.49 10.00 -0.70
CA PRO A 194 -24.88 10.18 -1.11
C PRO A 194 -25.34 9.10 -2.10
N LYS A 195 -26.65 8.90 -2.13
CA LYS A 195 -27.35 8.19 -3.21
C LYS A 195 -27.61 9.13 -4.38
N GLY A 196 -27.84 8.54 -5.55
CA GLY A 196 -28.43 9.23 -6.68
C GLY A 196 -27.55 9.23 -7.92
N ARG A 197 -28.14 8.84 -9.06
CA ARG A 197 -27.44 8.86 -10.33
C ARG A 197 -27.02 10.29 -10.68
N GLY A 198 -25.72 10.49 -10.89
CA GLY A 198 -25.12 11.80 -11.12
C GLY A 198 -24.23 12.27 -9.99
N THR A 199 -24.30 11.69 -8.78
CA THR A 199 -23.38 12.05 -7.69
C THR A 199 -22.00 11.44 -7.89
N TRP A 200 -20.95 12.19 -7.58
CA TRP A 200 -19.57 11.74 -7.57
C TRP A 200 -18.80 12.33 -6.36
N PRO A 201 -19.02 11.77 -5.15
CA PRO A 201 -18.18 12.06 -3.98
C PRO A 201 -16.77 11.49 -4.14
N ALA A 202 -15.78 12.23 -3.64
CA ALA A 202 -14.38 11.80 -3.64
C ALA A 202 -13.67 12.17 -2.33
N PHE A 203 -12.80 11.27 -1.88
CA PHE A 203 -11.74 11.49 -0.90
C PHE A 203 -10.42 11.10 -1.54
N TRP A 204 -9.57 12.09 -1.78
CA TRP A 204 -8.42 11.94 -2.66
C TRP A 204 -7.33 12.94 -2.30
N MET A 205 -6.19 12.82 -2.97
CA MET A 205 -5.01 13.64 -2.73
C MET A 205 -4.36 14.08 -4.03
N LEU A 206 -3.73 15.26 -4.00
CA LEU A 206 -2.90 15.76 -5.09
C LEU A 206 -1.51 16.12 -4.59
N GLY A 207 -0.51 15.86 -5.42
CA GLY A 207 0.85 16.34 -5.20
C GLY A 207 1.00 17.80 -5.62
N TYR A 208 2.10 18.44 -5.19
CA TYR A 208 2.40 19.82 -5.54
C TYR A 208 2.99 19.92 -6.94
N GLY A 209 2.30 20.62 -7.84
CA GLY A 209 2.78 20.91 -9.19
C GLY A 209 1.68 20.82 -10.23
N SER A 210 2.08 20.65 -11.49
CA SER A 210 1.14 20.48 -12.59
C SER A 210 0.65 19.05 -12.67
N TRP A 211 -0.67 18.86 -12.67
CA TRP A 211 -1.29 17.59 -13.00
C TRP A 211 -1.07 17.24 -14.49
N PRO A 212 -0.88 15.95 -14.86
CA PRO A 212 -0.82 14.77 -13.99
C PRO A 212 0.57 14.46 -13.43
N ARG A 213 1.60 15.27 -13.76
CA ARG A 213 2.99 15.01 -13.34
C ARG A 213 3.17 15.01 -11.83
N ALA A 214 2.43 15.84 -11.11
CA ALA A 214 2.50 15.93 -9.65
C ALA A 214 1.88 14.71 -8.95
N GLY A 215 1.17 13.84 -9.66
CA GLY A 215 0.47 12.70 -9.09
C GLY A 215 -0.89 13.04 -8.50
N GLU A 216 -1.77 12.05 -8.53
CA GLU A 216 -3.10 12.02 -7.91
C GLU A 216 -3.29 10.66 -7.26
N ILE A 217 -3.78 10.65 -6.02
CA ILE A 217 -4.15 9.44 -5.29
C ILE A 217 -5.63 9.51 -4.96
N ASP A 218 -6.44 8.75 -5.68
CA ASP A 218 -7.87 8.63 -5.43
C ASP A 218 -8.08 7.52 -4.40
N ILE A 219 -8.18 7.90 -3.13
CA ILE A 219 -8.31 6.95 -2.00
C ILE A 219 -9.69 6.30 -2.04
N MET A 220 -10.74 7.10 -2.26
CA MET A 220 -12.09 6.65 -2.53
C MET A 220 -12.80 7.59 -3.50
N GLU A 221 -13.39 6.99 -4.52
CA GLU A 221 -14.41 7.59 -5.36
C GLU A 221 -15.64 6.68 -5.40
N HIS A 222 -16.81 7.29 -5.55
CA HIS A 222 -18.06 6.56 -5.79
C HIS A 222 -18.88 7.32 -6.82
N VAL A 223 -19.55 6.60 -7.72
CA VAL A 223 -20.48 7.17 -8.70
C VAL A 223 -21.87 6.60 -8.45
N GLY A 224 -22.87 7.46 -8.27
CA GLY A 224 -24.18 7.04 -7.77
C GLY A 224 -24.99 6.15 -8.73
N TYR A 225 -24.54 5.97 -9.98
CA TYR A 225 -25.11 4.98 -10.91
C TYR A 225 -24.54 3.56 -10.71
N GLN A 226 -23.46 3.40 -9.92
CA GLN A 226 -22.91 2.13 -9.43
C GLN A 226 -23.00 2.10 -7.89
N PRO A 227 -24.21 1.99 -7.32
CA PRO A 227 -24.46 2.24 -5.90
C PRO A 227 -23.75 1.28 -4.94
N ASN A 228 -23.18 0.19 -5.43
CA ASN A 228 -22.60 -0.89 -4.62
C ASN A 228 -21.07 -0.95 -4.75
N VAL A 229 -20.42 0.07 -5.31
CA VAL A 229 -19.00 0.01 -5.67
C VAL A 229 -18.26 1.25 -5.17
N PHE A 230 -17.16 1.03 -4.45
CA PHE A 230 -16.12 2.03 -4.26
C PHE A 230 -14.99 1.82 -5.25
N HIS A 231 -14.41 2.91 -5.74
CA HIS A 231 -13.29 2.93 -6.66
C HIS A 231 -12.09 3.60 -5.99
N CYS A 232 -10.89 3.21 -6.42
CA CYS A 232 -9.64 3.90 -6.09
C CYS A 232 -8.72 3.89 -7.32
N ALA A 233 -7.86 4.89 -7.46
CA ALA A 233 -6.97 5.03 -8.61
C ALA A 233 -5.70 5.79 -8.26
N LEU A 234 -4.67 5.62 -9.10
CA LEU A 234 -3.50 6.50 -9.12
C LEU A 234 -3.35 7.11 -10.50
N HIS A 235 -3.01 8.40 -10.56
CA HIS A 235 -2.76 9.08 -11.82
C HIS A 235 -1.32 9.57 -11.87
N THR A 236 -0.59 9.17 -12.91
CA THR A 236 0.80 9.54 -13.18
C THR A 236 0.89 10.31 -14.49
N LEU A 237 2.08 10.83 -14.82
CA LEU A 237 2.30 11.54 -16.07
C LEU A 237 1.89 10.68 -17.28
N THR A 238 2.24 9.40 -17.28
CA THR A 238 1.96 8.51 -18.41
C THR A 238 0.66 7.72 -18.29
N LYS A 239 0.13 7.51 -17.07
CA LYS A 239 -1.08 6.72 -16.82
C LYS A 239 -2.09 7.52 -16.01
N ASN A 240 -3.09 8.11 -16.66
CA ASN A 240 -4.07 8.99 -16.01
C ASN A 240 -5.43 8.94 -16.72
N GLY A 241 -6.44 9.59 -16.13
CA GLY A 241 -7.80 9.62 -16.67
C GLY A 241 -7.94 10.15 -18.10
N MET A 242 -7.07 11.06 -18.57
CA MET A 242 -7.17 11.61 -19.94
C MET A 242 -6.89 10.57 -21.03
N ASN A 243 -6.10 9.53 -20.73
CA ASN A 243 -5.79 8.47 -21.68
C ASN A 243 -6.40 7.11 -21.29
N GLY A 244 -7.16 7.06 -20.19
CA GLY A 244 -7.85 5.86 -19.70
C GLY A 244 -6.90 4.74 -19.28
N GLN A 245 -5.67 5.05 -18.90
CA GLN A 245 -4.65 4.07 -18.49
C GLN A 245 -4.32 4.13 -16.99
N ASN A 246 -5.04 4.95 -16.20
CA ASN A 246 -4.82 5.03 -14.76
C ASN A 246 -4.98 3.64 -14.12
N PRO A 247 -3.98 3.16 -13.35
CA PRO A 247 -4.18 1.98 -12.52
C PRO A 247 -5.31 2.25 -11.52
N HIS A 248 -6.22 1.29 -11.38
CA HIS A 248 -7.39 1.41 -10.51
C HIS A 248 -7.71 0.10 -9.80
N GLY A 249 -8.59 0.18 -8.79
CA GLY A 249 -9.17 -0.93 -8.05
C GLY A 249 -10.62 -0.63 -7.67
N GLU A 250 -11.36 -1.69 -7.39
CA GLU A 250 -12.79 -1.62 -7.06
C GLU A 250 -13.10 -2.53 -5.88
N GLN A 251 -13.97 -2.07 -4.97
CA GLN A 251 -14.57 -2.92 -3.94
C GLN A 251 -16.07 -3.01 -4.15
N TYR A 252 -16.55 -4.24 -4.28
CA TYR A 252 -17.95 -4.55 -4.52
C TYR A 252 -18.65 -4.95 -3.23
N PHE A 253 -19.88 -4.49 -3.08
CA PHE A 253 -20.78 -4.82 -1.98
C PHE A 253 -22.07 -5.46 -2.54
N ASP A 254 -22.73 -6.27 -1.73
CA ASP A 254 -24.05 -6.84 -2.04
C ASP A 254 -25.22 -5.90 -1.69
N TYR A 255 -24.91 -4.73 -1.11
CA TYR A 255 -25.82 -3.63 -0.81
C TYR A 255 -25.30 -2.30 -1.34
N ALA A 256 -26.15 -1.26 -1.28
CA ALA A 256 -25.76 0.09 -1.67
C ALA A 256 -24.90 0.75 -0.58
N VAL A 257 -23.66 1.11 -0.90
CA VAL A 257 -22.69 1.66 0.07
C VAL A 257 -23.14 2.99 0.69
N ALA A 258 -24.07 3.68 0.04
CA ALA A 258 -24.67 4.92 0.53
C ALA A 258 -25.65 4.73 1.71
N ASP A 259 -25.90 3.50 2.17
CA ASP A 259 -26.75 3.22 3.33
C ASP A 259 -26.03 3.41 4.67
N GLU A 260 -24.71 3.25 4.69
CA GLU A 260 -23.92 3.17 5.93
C GLU A 260 -22.69 4.07 5.91
N PHE A 261 -22.05 4.24 7.07
CA PHE A 261 -20.73 4.84 7.15
C PHE A 261 -19.68 3.75 6.95
N HIS A 262 -18.69 4.03 6.12
CA HIS A 262 -17.56 3.17 5.85
C HIS A 262 -16.26 3.82 6.31
N VAL A 263 -15.31 3.00 6.73
CA VAL A 263 -13.94 3.45 7.01
C VAL A 263 -13.08 3.19 5.79
N ILE A 264 -12.67 4.27 5.13
CA ILE A 264 -11.77 4.25 3.99
C ILE A 264 -10.35 4.47 4.51
N THR A 265 -9.44 3.53 4.22
CA THR A 265 -8.05 3.59 4.69
C THR A 265 -7.09 3.54 3.51
N MET A 266 -6.07 4.39 3.53
CA MET A 266 -4.87 4.23 2.72
C MET A 266 -3.67 4.02 3.63
N GLU A 267 -2.86 3.00 3.35
CA GLU A 267 -1.49 2.88 3.84
C GLU A 267 -0.53 3.14 2.69
N TRP A 268 0.32 4.15 2.82
CA TRP A 268 1.32 4.53 1.84
C TRP A 268 2.70 4.36 2.46
N VAL A 269 3.40 3.32 2.04
CA VAL A 269 4.57 2.81 2.73
C VAL A 269 5.78 2.89 1.82
N GLU A 270 6.79 3.62 2.31
CA GLU A 270 8.07 3.75 1.64
C GLU A 270 8.85 2.43 1.68
N ASN A 271 9.48 2.05 0.56
CA ASN A 271 10.38 0.89 0.48
C ASN A 271 9.81 -0.45 0.98
N GLU A 272 8.49 -0.64 1.03
CA GLU A 272 7.87 -1.84 1.59
C GLU A 272 8.38 -3.14 0.94
N PHE A 273 8.64 -3.12 -0.38
CA PHE A 273 9.02 -4.33 -1.08
C PHE A 273 10.21 -4.10 -1.99
N MET A 274 11.36 -4.67 -1.62
CA MET A 274 12.61 -4.60 -2.40
C MET A 274 13.05 -3.15 -2.70
N GLY A 275 12.81 -2.21 -1.77
CA GLY A 275 13.15 -0.79 -1.97
C GLY A 275 12.18 -0.03 -2.89
N PHE A 276 10.96 -0.54 -3.05
CA PHE A 276 9.89 0.10 -3.82
C PHE A 276 8.70 0.41 -2.94
N ASP A 277 8.10 1.57 -3.18
CA ASP A 277 6.94 2.05 -2.43
C ASP A 277 5.68 1.23 -2.76
N ARG A 278 4.80 1.13 -1.77
CA ARG A 278 3.46 0.55 -1.93
C ARG A 278 2.38 1.46 -1.37
N ILE A 279 1.24 1.50 -2.06
CA ILE A 279 0.02 2.15 -1.59
C ILE A 279 -1.07 1.09 -1.52
N HIS A 280 -1.56 0.81 -0.32
CA HIS A 280 -2.66 -0.10 -0.06
C HIS A 280 -3.92 0.68 0.26
N ILE A 281 -5.02 0.30 -0.39
CA ILE A 281 -6.34 0.85 -0.12
C ILE A 281 -7.18 -0.24 0.56
N TYR A 282 -7.92 0.16 1.58
CA TYR A 282 -8.85 -0.70 2.31
C TYR A 282 -10.19 0.00 2.49
N VAL A 283 -11.27 -0.77 2.43
CA VAL A 283 -12.59 -0.34 2.89
C VAL A 283 -13.06 -1.29 3.98
N ASP A 284 -13.40 -0.73 5.13
CA ASP A 284 -13.80 -1.45 6.36
C ASP A 284 -12.78 -2.53 6.77
N GLY A 285 -11.48 -2.19 6.64
CA GLY A 285 -10.37 -3.09 6.96
C GLY A 285 -10.10 -4.19 5.93
N VAL A 286 -10.91 -4.30 4.88
CA VAL A 286 -10.68 -5.25 3.78
C VAL A 286 -9.81 -4.60 2.72
N LYS A 287 -8.66 -5.22 2.39
CA LYS A 287 -7.74 -4.71 1.36
C LYS A 287 -8.37 -4.79 -0.02
N THR A 288 -8.67 -3.64 -0.60
CA THR A 288 -9.24 -3.47 -1.94
C THR A 288 -8.16 -3.57 -3.01
N LYS A 289 -7.05 -2.87 -2.81
CA LYS A 289 -6.03 -2.69 -3.85
C LYS A 289 -4.66 -2.49 -3.24
N THR A 290 -3.64 -2.97 -3.94
CA THR A 290 -2.26 -2.54 -3.76
C THR A 290 -1.77 -1.96 -5.08
N PHE A 291 -1.31 -0.73 -5.03
CA PHE A 291 -0.51 -0.11 -6.07
C PHE A 291 0.96 -0.24 -5.69
N ALA A 292 1.81 -0.62 -6.63
CA ALA A 292 3.21 -0.87 -6.38
C ALA A 292 4.05 -0.04 -7.34
N GLU A 293 5.06 0.65 -6.79
CA GLU A 293 6.17 1.13 -7.59
C GLU A 293 6.90 -0.07 -8.19
N THR A 294 7.46 0.13 -9.38
CA THR A 294 8.29 -0.88 -10.04
C THR A 294 9.62 -0.24 -10.44
N PRO A 295 10.68 -1.04 -10.68
CA PRO A 295 11.94 -0.50 -11.21
C PRO A 295 11.73 0.40 -12.43
N GLN A 296 10.82 0.03 -13.33
CA GLN A 296 10.54 0.81 -14.54
C GLN A 296 9.89 2.17 -14.23
N LEU A 297 8.99 2.24 -13.24
CA LEU A 297 8.35 3.49 -12.83
C LEU A 297 9.35 4.40 -12.13
N GLN A 298 10.19 3.84 -11.26
CA GLN A 298 11.26 4.57 -10.57
C GLN A 298 12.30 5.12 -11.56
N ASP A 299 12.84 4.26 -12.44
CA ASP A 299 13.86 4.63 -13.44
C ASP A 299 13.38 5.70 -14.43
N SER A 300 12.09 5.66 -14.78
CA SER A 300 11.48 6.66 -15.68
C SER A 300 11.05 7.94 -14.96
N GLY A 301 10.99 7.94 -13.64
CA GLY A 301 10.44 9.04 -12.83
C GLY A 301 8.93 9.20 -12.96
N ASP A 302 8.20 8.16 -13.39
CA ASP A 302 6.73 8.15 -13.50
C ASP A 302 6.04 7.61 -12.23
N TRP A 303 6.78 7.57 -11.11
CA TRP A 303 6.25 7.36 -9.77
C TRP A 303 6.33 8.66 -8.96
N PRO A 304 5.31 9.54 -9.01
CA PRO A 304 5.32 10.80 -8.27
C PRO A 304 4.95 10.65 -6.78
N PHE A 305 4.65 9.43 -6.33
CA PHE A 305 4.13 9.15 -4.98
C PHE A 305 5.26 8.96 -3.96
N ASN A 306 6.20 9.90 -3.95
CA ASN A 306 7.37 9.95 -3.07
C ASN A 306 7.67 11.38 -2.55
N ASP A 307 6.71 12.30 -2.66
CA ASP A 307 6.76 13.68 -2.14
C ASP A 307 5.46 14.01 -1.37
N LYS A 308 5.27 15.24 -0.89
CA LYS A 308 4.09 15.65 -0.13
C LYS A 308 2.82 15.73 -0.99
N PHE A 309 1.72 15.23 -0.43
CA PHE A 309 0.37 15.32 -1.00
C PHE A 309 -0.58 15.98 -0.01
N PHE A 310 -1.51 16.79 -0.52
CA PHE A 310 -2.57 17.40 0.29
C PHE A 310 -3.92 16.71 0.02
N PHE A 311 -4.81 16.70 1.01
CA PHE A 311 -6.11 16.06 0.94
C PHE A 311 -7.16 16.94 0.26
N ILE A 312 -8.13 16.28 -0.37
CA ILE A 312 -9.28 16.88 -1.04
C ILE A 312 -10.54 16.09 -0.68
N LEU A 313 -11.59 16.81 -0.32
CA LEU A 313 -12.94 16.30 -0.16
C LEU A 313 -13.90 17.11 -1.03
N ASN A 314 -14.69 16.44 -1.85
CA ASN A 314 -15.73 17.08 -2.64
C ASN A 314 -16.89 16.15 -2.96
N LEU A 315 -18.00 16.75 -3.38
CA LEU A 315 -19.12 16.07 -4.00
C LEU A 315 -19.38 16.71 -5.37
N ALA A 316 -18.86 16.10 -6.44
CA ALA A 316 -19.18 16.51 -7.81
C ALA A 316 -20.57 16.04 -8.21
N ILE A 317 -21.21 16.76 -9.15
CA ILE A 317 -22.46 16.37 -9.80
C ILE A 317 -22.22 16.31 -11.31
N GLY A 318 -22.55 15.18 -11.92
CA GLY A 318 -22.37 14.95 -13.35
C GLY A 318 -20.92 14.73 -13.73
N GLY A 319 -20.45 15.48 -14.72
CA GLY A 319 -19.12 15.28 -15.31
C GLY A 319 -19.06 14.09 -16.25
N SER A 320 -17.89 13.90 -16.86
CA SER A 320 -17.60 12.85 -17.84
C SER A 320 -17.78 11.44 -17.26
N TRP A 321 -17.63 11.29 -15.94
CA TRP A 321 -17.78 10.00 -15.26
C TRP A 321 -19.02 9.92 -14.38
N GLY A 322 -19.14 10.75 -13.33
CA GLY A 322 -20.32 10.74 -12.44
C GLY A 322 -21.66 10.90 -13.16
N GLY A 323 -21.67 11.63 -14.28
CA GLY A 323 -22.82 11.88 -15.16
C GLY A 323 -22.85 11.02 -16.41
N ALA A 324 -22.02 9.97 -16.53
CA ALA A 324 -21.97 9.12 -17.72
C ALA A 324 -23.32 8.45 -18.05
N GLN A 325 -24.18 8.27 -17.04
CA GLN A 325 -25.56 7.77 -17.21
C GLN A 325 -26.64 8.86 -17.04
N GLY A 326 -26.26 10.13 -17.12
CA GLY A 326 -27.11 11.28 -16.83
C GLY A 326 -27.13 11.67 -15.36
N ILE A 327 -27.88 12.74 -15.05
CA ILE A 327 -28.16 13.21 -13.69
C ILE A 327 -29.65 13.00 -13.44
N ASP A 328 -30.01 12.31 -12.36
CA ASP A 328 -31.39 12.11 -11.95
C ASP A 328 -31.80 13.17 -10.94
N ASP A 329 -32.51 14.19 -11.42
CA ASP A 329 -32.94 15.32 -10.60
C ASP A 329 -33.88 14.93 -9.45
N SER A 330 -34.56 13.78 -9.52
CA SER A 330 -35.45 13.34 -8.44
C SER A 330 -34.69 13.01 -7.15
N MET A 331 -33.36 12.81 -7.21
CA MET A 331 -32.54 12.62 -6.02
C MET A 331 -32.55 13.83 -5.08
N PHE A 332 -32.86 15.02 -5.59
CA PHE A 332 -32.92 16.27 -4.81
C PHE A 332 -34.27 16.49 -4.13
N ASP A 333 -35.24 15.58 -4.26
CA ASP A 333 -36.45 15.58 -3.43
C ASP A 333 -36.12 15.29 -1.95
N GLU A 334 -34.96 14.68 -1.70
CA GLU A 334 -34.35 14.47 -0.38
C GLU A 334 -32.94 15.09 -0.32
N PRO A 335 -32.36 15.32 0.88
CA PRO A 335 -31.01 15.87 0.99
C PRO A 335 -29.92 14.97 0.38
N VAL A 336 -29.14 15.50 -0.57
CA VAL A 336 -28.00 14.80 -1.20
C VAL A 336 -26.72 15.16 -0.43
N ARG A 337 -26.40 14.36 0.59
CA ARG A 337 -25.31 14.63 1.54
C ARG A 337 -24.18 13.63 1.44
N TYR A 338 -22.95 14.16 1.39
CA TYR A 338 -21.72 13.46 1.68
C TYR A 338 -21.30 13.82 3.11
N GLU A 339 -21.35 12.84 4.00
CA GLU A 339 -21.08 13.04 5.43
C GLU A 339 -19.72 12.45 5.80
N ILE A 340 -18.88 13.20 6.50
CA ILE A 340 -17.56 12.78 6.94
C ILE A 340 -17.50 12.95 8.46
N ASP A 341 -17.30 11.84 9.16
CA ASP A 341 -17.19 11.76 10.62
C ASP A 341 -15.80 12.20 11.09
N TYR A 342 -14.74 11.72 10.43
CA TYR A 342 -13.38 12.19 10.69
C TYR A 342 -12.47 11.97 9.50
N VAL A 343 -11.33 12.68 9.51
CA VAL A 343 -10.13 12.33 8.75
C VAL A 343 -8.95 12.30 9.72
N ARG A 344 -8.21 11.18 9.74
CA ARG A 344 -7.06 10.96 10.62
C ARG A 344 -5.86 10.54 9.81
N ALA A 345 -4.73 11.20 10.02
CA ALA A 345 -3.45 10.86 9.41
C ALA A 345 -2.46 10.41 10.49
N TYR A 346 -1.72 9.36 10.17
CA TYR A 346 -0.78 8.70 11.04
C TYR A 346 0.56 8.49 10.34
N GLN A 347 1.65 8.48 11.10
CA GLN A 347 2.99 8.12 10.61
C GLN A 347 3.42 6.79 11.20
N LEU A 348 4.22 6.05 10.43
CA LEU A 348 4.83 4.81 10.92
C LEU A 348 5.84 5.17 12.02
N ASN A 349 5.80 4.44 13.14
CA ASN A 349 6.69 4.63 14.29
C ASN A 349 8.14 4.21 14.03
#